data_AF-B0CD28-F1
#
_entry.id   AF-B0CD28-F1
#
_cell.length_a   1.000
_cell.length_b   1.000
_cell.length_c   1.000
_cell.angle_alpha   90.00
_cell.angle_beta   90.00
_cell.angle_gamma   90.00
#
_symmetry.space_group_name_H-M   'P 1'
#
loop_
_entity.id
_entity.type
_entity.pdbx_description
1 polymer ?
#
loop_
_entity_poly.entity_id
_entity_poly.type
_entity_poly.pdbx_seq_one_letter_code
_entity_poly.pdbx_strand_id
1 'polypeptide(L)'
;MVLCQKKQKHCEPEELNVGDCWVALSLAKDSGLVLSGRIGKHTDELAQELIENTEGKTACHHWQTDGWEGYSRQLANEVIHHVSKALTQRLERTNGILRQQTSRWHRRQNKFGKVWQQSAVTLRLVLAYFNWIWHHSRFKNTAAQRAGLTEHPWQWRDLTSYPTLC
;
A
#
# COMPACT_ATOMS: atom_id res chain seq x y z
N MET A 1 -7.16 -3.87 9.49
CA MET A 1 -8.60 -3.63 9.56
C MET A 1 -8.84 -2.59 10.63
N VAL A 2 -9.21 -1.38 10.22
CA VAL A 2 -9.29 -0.18 11.05
C VAL A 2 -10.76 0.13 11.24
N LEU A 3 -11.25 0.07 12.48
CA LEU A 3 -12.60 0.51 12.80
C LEU A 3 -12.60 2.02 13.03
N CYS A 4 -13.38 2.71 12.20
CA CYS A 4 -13.72 4.10 12.38
C CYS A 4 -14.74 4.31 13.50
N GLN A 5 -15.01 5.58 13.77
CA GLN A 5 -16.09 6.03 14.65
C GLN A 5 -17.46 5.35 14.39
N LYS A 6 -17.72 4.86 13.17
CA LYS A 6 -18.90 4.09 12.77
C LYS A 6 -18.50 2.83 11.98
N LYS A 7 -19.34 1.78 11.98
CA LYS A 7 -19.21 0.66 11.02
C LYS A 7 -19.65 1.13 9.63
N GLN A 8 -19.08 0.58 8.56
CA GLN A 8 -19.43 0.98 7.18
C GLN A 8 -20.93 1.00 6.91
N LYS A 9 -21.67 -0.01 7.39
CA LYS A 9 -23.13 -0.12 7.24
C LYS A 9 -23.96 0.99 7.92
N HIS A 10 -23.31 1.85 8.71
CA HIS A 10 -23.93 2.96 9.44
C HIS A 10 -23.39 4.32 8.99
N CYS A 11 -22.61 4.35 7.90
CA CYS A 11 -22.07 5.59 7.34
C CYS A 11 -23.04 6.10 6.27
N GLU A 12 -23.30 7.39 6.27
CA GLU A 12 -24.03 8.05 5.17
C GLU A 12 -23.16 8.14 3.92
N PRO A 13 -23.73 8.25 2.71
CA PRO A 13 -22.97 8.32 1.46
C PRO A 13 -21.94 9.46 1.42
N GLU A 14 -22.22 10.59 2.07
CA GLU A 14 -21.33 11.75 2.12
C GLU A 14 -20.18 11.58 3.12
N GLU A 15 -20.22 10.56 3.98
CA GLU A 15 -19.19 10.29 4.99
C GLU A 15 -17.98 9.54 4.41
N LEU A 16 -17.25 10.23 3.52
CA LEU A 16 -16.13 9.65 2.76
C LEU A 16 -14.96 9.17 3.63
N ASN A 17 -14.77 9.77 4.81
CA ASN A 17 -13.64 9.49 5.72
C ASN A 17 -14.06 8.89 7.07
N VAL A 18 -15.27 8.33 7.15
CA VAL A 18 -15.81 7.65 8.34
C VAL A 18 -16.28 6.27 7.93
N GLY A 19 -15.91 5.22 8.65
CA GLY A 19 -16.24 3.83 8.34
C GLY A 19 -15.01 2.99 8.04
N ASP A 20 -15.20 1.83 7.42
CA ASP A 20 -14.11 0.90 7.18
C ASP A 20 -13.07 1.53 6.25
N CYS A 21 -11.82 1.60 6.72
CA CYS A 21 -10.69 2.13 5.96
C CYS A 21 -9.98 0.99 5.24
N TRP A 22 -10.00 1.02 3.92
CA TRP A 22 -9.24 0.10 3.08
C TRP A 22 -7.86 0.66 2.82
N VAL A 23 -6.91 -0.25 2.62
CA VAL A 23 -5.54 0.07 2.17
C VAL A 23 -5.36 -0.61 0.83
N ALA A 24 -5.23 0.18 -0.22
CA ALA A 24 -4.95 -0.25 -1.58
C ALA A 24 -3.44 -0.15 -1.84
N LEU A 25 -2.84 -1.17 -2.43
CA LEU A 25 -1.37 -1.28 -2.58
C LEU A 25 -1.00 -1.84 -3.94
N SER A 26 0.03 -1.26 -4.55
CA SER A 26 0.68 -1.78 -5.75
C SER A 26 2.15 -2.11 -5.46
N LEU A 27 2.62 -3.23 -6.01
CA LEU A 27 3.93 -3.80 -5.72
C LEU A 27 4.63 -4.19 -7.02
N ALA A 28 5.86 -3.71 -7.22
CA ALA A 28 6.71 -4.18 -8.30
C ALA A 28 7.10 -5.65 -8.05
N LYS A 29 6.71 -6.54 -8.96
CA LYS A 29 6.90 -7.98 -8.82
C LYS A 29 8.37 -8.36 -8.60
N ASP A 30 9.28 -7.77 -9.37
CA ASP A 30 10.67 -8.21 -9.43
C ASP A 30 11.50 -7.71 -8.24
N SER A 31 11.38 -6.43 -7.90
CA SER A 31 12.10 -5.81 -6.78
C SER A 31 11.39 -5.97 -5.43
N GLY A 32 10.08 -6.19 -5.43
CA GLY A 32 9.26 -6.11 -4.22
C GLY A 32 9.12 -4.68 -3.67
N LEU A 33 9.40 -3.67 -4.49
CA LEU A 33 9.21 -2.26 -4.14
C LEU A 33 7.72 -1.95 -4.13
N VAL A 34 7.21 -1.36 -3.05
CA VAL A 34 5.84 -0.82 -3.04
C VAL A 34 5.84 0.47 -3.86
N LEU A 35 5.07 0.48 -4.94
CA LEU A 35 5.01 1.63 -5.86
C LEU A 35 4.02 2.67 -5.34
N SER A 36 2.82 2.24 -4.96
CA SER A 36 1.78 3.10 -4.40
C SER A 36 1.08 2.43 -3.23
N GLY A 37 0.70 3.23 -2.25
CA GLY A 37 -0.23 2.86 -1.20
C GLY A 37 -1.24 3.98 -0.99
N ARG A 38 -2.51 3.63 -0.93
CA ARG A 38 -3.63 4.55 -0.70
C ARG A 38 -4.56 4.03 0.36
N ILE A 39 -5.24 4.97 1.01
CA ILE A 39 -6.33 4.64 1.92
C ILE A 39 -7.63 5.21 1.37
N GLY A 40 -8.73 4.49 1.58
CA GLY A 40 -10.03 4.95 1.11
C GLY A 40 -11.14 3.97 1.40
N LYS A 41 -12.31 4.24 0.82
CA LYS A 41 -13.38 3.25 0.70
C LYS A 41 -13.03 2.23 -0.37
N HIS A 42 -13.59 1.03 -0.28
CA HIS A 42 -13.44 0.02 -1.31
C HIS A 42 -14.35 0.34 -2.50
N THR A 43 -13.94 1.36 -3.27
CA THR A 43 -14.70 1.94 -4.39
C THR A 43 -13.81 2.11 -5.60
N ASP A 44 -14.45 2.38 -6.73
CA ASP A 44 -13.80 2.55 -8.04
C ASP A 44 -12.82 3.73 -8.04
N GLU A 45 -13.11 4.78 -7.25
CA GLU A 45 -12.24 5.95 -7.11
C GLU A 45 -10.93 5.59 -6.40
N LEU A 46 -10.96 4.72 -5.38
CA LEU A 46 -9.74 4.26 -4.72
C LEU A 46 -8.87 3.41 -5.67
N ALA A 47 -9.50 2.58 -6.51
CA ALA A 47 -8.79 1.80 -7.52
C ALA A 47 -8.14 2.71 -8.56
N GLN A 48 -8.87 3.71 -9.05
CA GLN A 48 -8.36 4.69 -10.00
C GLN A 48 -7.15 5.44 -9.42
N GLU A 49 -7.26 5.97 -8.19
CA GLU A 49 -6.16 6.69 -7.55
C GLU A 49 -4.91 5.79 -7.37
N LEU A 50 -5.12 4.50 -7.05
CA LEU A 50 -4.02 3.54 -6.97
C LEU A 50 -3.34 3.35 -8.32
N ILE A 51 -4.11 3.14 -9.39
CA ILE A 51 -3.62 2.87 -10.75
C ILE A 51 -2.86 4.08 -11.27
N GLU A 52 -3.47 5.26 -11.27
CA GLU A 52 -2.84 6.50 -11.77
C GLU A 52 -1.53 6.80 -11.05
N ASN A 53 -1.49 6.64 -9.72
CA ASN A 53 -0.27 6.89 -8.97
C ASN A 53 0.82 5.84 -9.22
N THR A 54 0.42 4.62 -9.59
CA THR A 54 1.36 3.54 -9.93
C THR A 54 1.95 3.75 -11.31
N GLU A 55 1.11 4.04 -12.31
CA GLU A 55 1.53 4.32 -13.69
C GLU A 55 2.46 5.53 -13.76
N GLY A 56 2.22 6.56 -12.94
CA GLY A 56 3.16 7.69 -12.79
C GLY A 56 4.55 7.32 -12.28
N LYS A 57 4.81 6.06 -11.88
CA LYS A 57 6.07 5.57 -11.31
C LYS A 57 6.70 4.41 -12.08
N THR A 58 6.01 3.87 -13.10
CA THR A 58 6.51 2.73 -13.86
C THR A 58 5.96 2.72 -15.28
N ALA A 59 6.78 2.29 -16.24
CA ALA A 59 6.34 2.01 -17.61
C ALA A 59 5.76 0.59 -17.78
N CYS A 60 5.48 -0.12 -16.69
CA CYS A 60 4.95 -1.49 -16.72
C CYS A 60 3.46 -1.49 -17.06
N HIS A 61 3.11 -2.10 -18.20
CA HIS A 61 1.72 -2.31 -18.64
C HIS A 61 1.18 -3.70 -18.27
N HIS A 62 1.81 -4.42 -17.35
CA HIS A 62 1.36 -5.74 -16.89
C HIS A 62 0.86 -5.66 -15.45
N TRP A 63 -0.42 -5.94 -15.25
CA TRP A 63 -1.08 -5.88 -13.94
C TRP A 63 -1.55 -7.25 -13.50
N GLN A 64 -1.34 -7.56 -12.22
CA GLN A 64 -1.72 -8.82 -11.61
C GLN A 64 -2.61 -8.55 -10.40
N THR A 65 -3.87 -8.98 -10.41
CA THR A 65 -4.82 -8.70 -9.32
C THR A 65 -5.60 -9.95 -8.86
N ASP A 66 -6.40 -9.78 -7.81
CA ASP A 66 -7.30 -10.78 -7.25
C ASP A 66 -8.60 -10.97 -8.07
N GLY A 67 -8.80 -10.13 -9.10
CA GLY A 67 -9.97 -10.19 -9.99
C GLY A 67 -11.16 -9.38 -9.52
N TRP A 68 -11.00 -8.44 -8.59
CA TRP A 68 -12.08 -7.51 -8.30
C TRP A 68 -12.42 -6.66 -9.55
N GLU A 69 -13.72 -6.59 -9.88
CA GLU A 69 -14.23 -5.96 -11.10
C GLU A 69 -13.90 -4.46 -11.17
N GLY A 70 -13.78 -3.80 -10.01
CA GLY A 70 -13.32 -2.41 -9.89
C GLY A 70 -11.84 -2.21 -10.14
N TYR A 71 -11.09 -3.18 -10.66
CA TYR A 71 -9.83 -2.93 -11.37
C TYR A 71 -10.04 -2.94 -12.88
N SER A 72 -10.86 -3.86 -13.37
CA SER A 72 -11.11 -4.03 -14.80
C SER A 72 -11.86 -2.85 -15.44
N ARG A 73 -12.59 -2.05 -14.65
CA ARG A 73 -13.24 -0.81 -15.14
C ARG A 73 -12.26 0.37 -15.30
N GLN A 74 -11.10 0.33 -14.66
CA GLN A 74 -10.17 1.46 -14.49
C GLN A 74 -8.87 1.23 -15.26
N LEU A 75 -8.46 -0.02 -15.44
CA LEU A 75 -7.30 -0.35 -16.25
C LEU A 75 -7.56 0.00 -17.71
N ALA A 76 -6.61 0.67 -18.35
CA ALA A 76 -6.69 1.00 -19.76
C ALA A 76 -6.68 -0.27 -20.64
N ASN A 77 -7.31 -0.20 -21.81
CA ASN A 77 -7.39 -1.34 -22.76
C ASN A 77 -6.01 -1.85 -23.24
N GLU A 78 -5.00 -0.99 -23.18
CA GLU A 78 -3.62 -1.30 -23.59
C GLU A 78 -2.86 -2.14 -22.55
N VAL A 79 -3.40 -2.24 -21.33
CA VAL A 79 -2.79 -2.94 -20.21
C VAL A 79 -3.14 -4.43 -20.28
N ILE A 80 -2.12 -5.28 -20.08
CA ILE A 80 -2.32 -6.72 -19.93
C ILE A 80 -2.69 -7.01 -18.47
N HIS A 81 -3.96 -7.34 -18.23
CA HIS A 81 -4.48 -7.67 -16.91
C HIS A 81 -4.59 -9.19 -16.72
N HIS A 82 -3.87 -9.72 -15.72
CA HIS A 82 -3.89 -11.13 -15.35
C HIS A 82 -4.48 -11.32 -13.96
N VAL A 83 -5.60 -12.04 -13.88
CA VAL A 83 -6.23 -12.42 -12.61
C VAL A 83 -5.67 -13.75 -12.13
N SER A 84 -4.98 -13.77 -10.98
CA SER A 84 -4.47 -15.01 -10.41
C SER A 84 -4.03 -14.88 -8.96
N LYS A 85 -4.55 -15.76 -8.10
CA LYS A 85 -4.12 -15.91 -6.71
C LYS A 85 -2.65 -16.35 -6.58
N ALA A 86 -2.14 -17.12 -7.54
CA ALA A 86 -0.76 -17.58 -7.52
C ALA A 86 0.22 -16.44 -7.79
N LEU A 87 -0.19 -15.47 -8.62
CA LEU A 87 0.62 -14.32 -8.99
C LEU A 87 0.61 -13.22 -7.91
N THR A 88 -0.43 -13.12 -7.10
CA THR A 88 -0.57 -12.11 -6.03
C THR A 88 0.05 -12.50 -4.68
N GLN A 89 0.66 -13.68 -4.54
CA GLN A 89 1.20 -14.17 -3.27
C GLN A 89 2.17 -13.20 -2.57
N ARG A 90 3.04 -12.52 -3.34
CA ARG A 90 3.97 -11.52 -2.78
C ARG A 90 3.22 -10.30 -2.25
N LEU A 91 2.22 -9.82 -2.99
CA LEU A 91 1.37 -8.71 -2.57
C LEU A 91 0.61 -9.06 -1.28
N GLU A 92 0.05 -10.26 -1.19
CA GLU A 92 -0.65 -10.70 0.03
C GLU A 92 0.26 -10.80 1.26
N ARG A 93 1.49 -11.29 1.06
CA ARG A 93 2.50 -11.29 2.13
C ARG A 93 2.82 -9.86 2.58
N THR A 94 3.02 -8.94 1.64
CA THR A 94 3.26 -7.52 1.94
C THR A 94 2.07 -6.90 2.66
N ASN A 95 0.84 -7.17 2.22
CA ASN A 95 -0.39 -6.75 2.90
C ASN A 95 -0.42 -7.23 4.36
N GLY A 96 -0.05 -8.49 4.61
CA GLY A 96 0.05 -9.05 5.96
C GLY A 96 1.09 -8.34 6.83
N ILE A 97 2.29 -8.09 6.28
CA ILE A 97 3.36 -7.36 6.99
C ILE A 97 2.90 -5.94 7.34
N LEU A 98 2.38 -5.20 6.36
CA LEU A 98 1.92 -3.83 6.56
C LEU A 98 0.80 -3.75 7.60
N ARG A 99 -0.14 -4.70 7.58
CA ARG A 99 -1.20 -4.78 8.60
C ARG A 99 -0.64 -5.02 10.00
N GLN A 100 0.37 -5.86 10.15
CA GLN A 100 1.02 -6.10 11.44
C GLN A 100 1.80 -4.86 11.92
N GLN A 101 2.55 -4.22 11.02
CA GLN A 101 3.35 -3.02 11.36
C GLN A 101 2.49 -1.79 11.67
N THR A 102 1.37 -1.63 10.97
CA THR A 102 0.41 -0.53 11.19
C THR A 102 -0.53 -0.79 12.37
N SER A 103 -0.66 -2.04 12.83
CA SER A 103 -1.38 -2.35 14.06
C SER A 103 -0.62 -1.79 15.26
N ARG A 104 -1.22 -0.83 15.97
CA ARG A 104 -0.51 -0.05 17.00
C ARG A 104 -0.14 -0.94 18.19
N TRP A 105 1.13 -0.91 18.56
CA TRP A 105 1.70 -1.67 19.66
C TRP A 105 1.14 -1.24 21.02
N HIS A 106 0.45 -2.14 21.73
CA HIS A 106 0.49 -2.18 23.20
C HIS A 106 0.24 -3.59 23.73
N ARG A 107 1.01 -3.96 24.78
CA ARG A 107 1.18 -5.27 25.42
C ARG A 107 -0.10 -6.05 25.83
N ARG A 108 -1.31 -5.50 25.70
CA ARG A 108 -2.58 -6.19 26.03
C ARG A 108 -3.78 -5.89 25.12
N GLN A 109 -3.70 -4.98 24.16
CA GLN A 109 -4.79 -4.77 23.20
C GLN A 109 -4.31 -3.98 21.98
N ASN A 110 -4.74 -4.41 20.80
CA ASN A 110 -4.53 -3.72 19.53
C ASN A 110 -5.40 -2.45 19.53
N LYS A 111 -4.83 -1.29 19.87
CA LYS A 111 -5.59 -0.03 19.84
C LYS A 111 -5.66 0.48 18.40
N PHE A 112 -6.85 0.39 17.82
CA PHE A 112 -7.13 0.84 16.46
C PHE A 112 -7.01 2.38 16.34
N GLY A 113 -6.52 2.86 15.20
CA GLY A 113 -6.62 4.27 14.84
C GLY A 113 -8.08 4.65 14.56
N LYS A 114 -8.59 5.72 15.18
CA LYS A 114 -9.98 6.17 14.99
C LYS A 114 -10.16 7.18 13.85
N VAL A 115 -9.04 7.69 13.31
CA VAL A 115 -8.99 8.80 12.35
C VAL A 115 -8.21 8.34 11.11
N TRP A 116 -8.83 8.46 9.93
CA TRP A 116 -8.23 8.04 8.66
C TRP A 116 -6.94 8.79 8.31
N GLN A 117 -6.88 10.09 8.58
CA GLN A 117 -5.66 10.88 8.35
C GLN A 117 -4.44 10.29 9.07
N GLN A 118 -4.61 9.78 10.31
CA GLN A 118 -3.51 9.12 11.02
C GLN A 118 -3.11 7.81 10.34
N SER A 119 -4.08 7.07 9.80
CA SER A 119 -3.81 5.86 9.01
C SER A 119 -3.03 6.17 7.73
N ALA A 120 -3.35 7.27 7.04
CA ALA A 120 -2.62 7.70 5.85
C ALA A 120 -1.16 8.01 6.18
N VAL A 121 -0.91 8.83 7.20
CA VAL A 121 0.46 9.18 7.63
C VAL A 121 1.22 7.95 8.10
N THR A 122 0.57 7.06 8.87
CA THR A 122 1.19 5.81 9.33
C THR A 122 1.54 4.91 8.15
N LEU A 123 0.64 4.76 7.18
CA LEU A 123 0.89 3.96 5.97
C LEU A 123 2.10 4.51 5.22
N ARG A 124 2.15 5.82 4.95
CA ARG A 124 3.28 6.45 4.25
C ARG A 124 4.61 6.16 4.94
N LEU A 125 4.67 6.36 6.26
CA LEU A 125 5.88 6.07 7.05
C LEU A 125 6.29 4.59 6.97
N VAL A 126 5.33 3.67 7.09
CA VAL A 126 5.61 2.23 7.03
C VAL A 126 6.07 1.82 5.63
N LEU A 127 5.49 2.37 4.57
CA LEU A 127 5.92 2.11 3.20
C LEU A 127 7.33 2.65 2.94
N ALA A 128 7.63 3.86 3.42
CA ALA A 128 8.96 4.43 3.32
C ALA A 128 10.00 3.56 4.05
N TYR A 129 9.69 3.12 5.28
CA TYR A 129 10.53 2.19 6.02
C TYR A 129 10.74 0.87 5.25
N PHE A 130 9.66 0.26 4.75
CA PHE A 130 9.71 -1.03 4.06
C PHE A 130 10.53 -0.98 2.77
N ASN A 131 10.39 0.11 2.01
CA ASN A 131 11.09 0.28 0.74
C ASN A 131 12.59 0.60 0.93
N TRP A 132 12.90 1.52 1.84
CA TRP A 132 14.21 2.18 1.88
C TRP A 132 15.14 1.69 2.99
N ILE A 133 14.60 1.25 4.14
CA ILE A 133 15.38 0.91 5.35
C ILE A 133 15.36 -0.60 5.62
N TRP A 134 14.21 -1.25 5.43
CA TRP A 134 14.03 -2.64 5.83
C TRP A 134 14.83 -3.60 4.94
N HIS A 135 15.64 -4.44 5.59
CA HIS A 135 16.43 -5.46 4.92
C HIS A 135 15.62 -6.75 4.80
N HIS A 136 15.44 -7.22 3.56
CA HIS A 136 14.74 -8.48 3.34
C HIS A 136 15.59 -9.64 3.86
N SER A 137 15.01 -10.49 4.71
CA SER A 137 15.75 -11.56 5.41
C SER A 137 16.52 -12.51 4.48
N ARG A 138 15.95 -12.83 3.31
CA ARG A 138 16.60 -13.66 2.26
C ARG A 138 17.62 -12.91 1.40
N PHE A 139 17.25 -11.75 0.85
CA PHE A 139 18.08 -11.02 -0.12
C PHE A 139 19.14 -10.13 0.54
N LYS A 140 19.02 -9.87 1.85
CA LYS A 140 19.94 -9.04 2.64
C LYS A 140 20.09 -7.60 2.12
N ASN A 141 19.14 -7.13 1.31
CA ASN A 141 19.08 -5.77 0.77
C ASN A 141 17.64 -5.22 0.85
N THR A 142 17.50 -3.91 0.60
CA THR A 142 16.21 -3.21 0.62
C THR A 142 15.47 -3.34 -0.71
N ALA A 143 14.17 -3.04 -0.72
CA ALA A 143 13.41 -3.08 -1.97
C ALA A 143 13.86 -1.97 -2.94
N ALA A 144 14.23 -0.80 -2.42
CA ALA A 144 14.81 0.30 -3.20
C ALA A 144 16.13 -0.10 -3.85
N GLN A 145 17.01 -0.83 -3.15
CA GLN A 145 18.23 -1.37 -3.75
C GLN A 145 17.93 -2.36 -4.89
N ARG A 146 16.99 -3.28 -4.69
CA ARG A 146 16.59 -4.22 -5.76
C ARG A 146 15.92 -3.55 -6.95
N ALA A 147 15.34 -2.37 -6.75
CA ALA A 147 14.77 -1.55 -7.81
C ALA A 147 15.81 -0.65 -8.49
N GLY A 148 17.07 -0.64 -8.04
CA GLY A 148 18.11 0.22 -8.60
C GLY A 148 17.98 1.71 -8.23
N LEU A 149 17.20 2.04 -7.19
CA LEU A 149 16.97 3.43 -6.77
C LEU A 149 18.06 3.95 -5.81
N THR A 150 18.83 3.07 -5.20
CA THR A 150 19.92 3.40 -4.27
C THR A 150 20.90 2.23 -4.20
N GLU A 151 22.18 2.53 -3.98
CA GLU A 151 23.22 1.51 -3.79
C GLU A 151 23.29 1.01 -2.34
N HIS A 152 22.84 1.84 -1.39
CA HIS A 152 22.94 1.57 0.05
C HIS A 152 21.57 1.64 0.73
N PRO A 153 21.37 0.88 1.83
CA PRO A 153 20.17 1.00 2.64
C PRO A 153 20.12 2.37 3.30
N TRP A 154 18.93 2.95 3.36
CA TRP A 154 18.71 4.20 4.08
C TRP A 154 18.67 3.98 5.58
N GLN A 155 18.90 5.05 6.31
CA GLN A 155 18.66 5.20 7.74
C GLN A 155 17.49 6.15 7.98
N TRP A 156 17.00 6.21 9.22
CA TRP A 156 15.91 7.13 9.59
C TRP A 156 16.24 8.60 9.32
N ARG A 157 17.52 8.99 9.41
CA ARG A 157 17.98 10.36 9.11
C ARG A 157 17.79 10.72 7.62
N ASP A 158 17.95 9.75 6.73
CA ASP A 158 17.78 9.97 5.30
C ASP A 158 16.31 10.28 5.00
N LEU A 159 15.37 9.54 5.61
CA LEU A 159 13.94 9.82 5.48
C LEU A 159 13.56 11.24 5.91
N THR A 160 14.14 11.73 7.01
CA THR A 160 13.86 13.11 7.47
C THR A 160 14.44 14.18 6.54
N SER A 161 15.44 13.83 5.73
CA SER A 161 16.09 14.75 4.79
C SER A 161 15.34 14.87 3.47
N TYR A 162 14.50 13.87 3.13
CA TYR A 162 13.68 13.84 1.90
C TYR A 162 12.18 13.87 2.25
N PRO A 163 11.63 15.04 2.60
CA PRO A 163 10.25 15.16 3.10
C PRO A 163 9.19 14.76 2.08
N THR A 164 9.50 14.71 0.78
CA THR A 164 8.58 14.31 -0.29
C THR A 164 8.28 12.81 -0.31
N LEU A 165 9.01 11.99 0.45
CA LEU A 165 8.78 10.55 0.57
C LEU A 165 7.84 10.18 1.75
N CYS A 166 7.47 11.16 2.60
CA CYS A 166 6.63 10.98 3.79
C CYS A 166 5.19 11.49 3.64
#